data_AF-A0A9D3LZ57-F1
#
_entry.id   AF-A0A9D3LZ57-F1
#
_cell.length_a   1.000
_cell.length_b   1.000
_cell.length_c   1.000
_cell.angle_alpha   90.00
_cell.angle_beta   90.00
_cell.angle_gamma   90.00
#
_symmetry.space_group_name_H-M   'P 1'
#
loop_
_entity.id
_entity.type
_entity.pdbx_description
1 polymer ?
#
loop_
_entity_poly.entity_id
_entity_poly.type
_entity_poly.pdbx_seq_one_letter_code
_entity_poly.pdbx_strand_id
1 'polypeptide(L)'
;MLNWMHYNMTVDIWSVGCIMAELLTGRTLFPGTDHIDQLKLIMLLVGTPGPELLMKISSESARNYINSLPHMPKRNFADVFIGANPMAVDLLEKMLVLDTDKRITAAEALAHSYFAQYHDPDDEPEAEPYDQSFESRELEIEEWKRLTYEEVLSFEPPVYEGDEMES
;
A
#
# COMPACT_ATOMS: atom_id res chain seq x y z
N MET A 1 -14.37 -8.51 0.37
CA MET A 1 -13.18 -7.65 0.54
C MET A 1 -13.66 -6.22 0.67
N LEU A 2 -13.15 -5.49 1.66
CA LEU A 2 -13.48 -4.09 1.93
C LEU A 2 -13.15 -3.29 0.67
N ASN A 3 -14.13 -3.10 -0.22
CA ASN A 3 -13.97 -2.36 -1.47
C ASN A 3 -14.85 -1.10 -1.37
N TRP A 4 -14.50 -0.21 -0.43
CA TRP A 4 -15.40 0.84 0.08
C TRP A 4 -14.98 2.26 -0.33
N MET A 5 -13.85 2.40 -1.02
CA MET A 5 -13.35 3.65 -1.60
C MET A 5 -12.75 3.33 -2.98
N HIS A 6 -12.68 4.31 -3.90
CA HIS A 6 -11.88 4.14 -5.11
C HIS A 6 -10.42 3.97 -4.70
N TYR A 7 -9.89 2.75 -4.84
CA TYR A 7 -8.51 2.42 -4.48
C TYR A 7 -7.56 3.04 -5.50
N ASN A 8 -6.49 3.64 -4.99
CA ASN A 8 -5.35 4.13 -5.75
C ASN A 8 -4.10 3.33 -5.35
N MET A 9 -2.96 3.65 -5.95
CA MET A 9 -1.68 2.95 -5.72
C MET A 9 -1.22 2.96 -4.25
N THR A 10 -1.76 3.85 -3.40
CA THR A 10 -1.38 3.91 -1.98
C THR A 10 -1.86 2.70 -1.17
N VAL A 11 -2.74 1.84 -1.71
CA VAL A 11 -3.10 0.57 -1.04
C VAL A 11 -1.89 -0.30 -0.76
N ASP A 12 -0.94 -0.32 -1.68
CA ASP A 12 0.27 -1.12 -1.53
C ASP A 12 1.17 -0.55 -0.43
N ILE A 13 1.16 0.77 -0.22
CA ILE A 13 1.88 1.42 0.88
C ILE A 13 1.34 1.00 2.26
N TRP A 14 0.03 0.73 2.38
CA TRP A 14 -0.50 0.15 3.63
C TRP A 14 0.10 -1.24 3.90
N SER A 15 0.21 -2.05 2.85
CA SER A 15 0.82 -3.38 2.92
C SER A 15 2.32 -3.29 3.29
N VAL A 16 3.06 -2.35 2.68
CA VAL A 16 4.47 -2.07 3.05
C VAL A 16 4.59 -1.67 4.52
N GLY A 17 3.71 -0.81 5.02
CA GLY A 17 3.68 -0.44 6.43
C GLY A 17 3.45 -1.64 7.36
N CYS A 18 2.55 -2.57 6.98
CA CYS A 18 2.34 -3.82 7.73
C CYS A 18 3.59 -4.71 7.73
N ILE A 19 4.23 -4.88 6.58
CA ILE A 19 5.46 -5.68 6.42
C ILE A 19 6.59 -5.07 7.25
N MET A 20 6.82 -3.77 7.13
CA MET A 20 7.87 -3.07 7.87
C MET A 20 7.66 -3.18 9.38
N ALA A 21 6.43 -3.02 9.86
CA ALA A 21 6.10 -3.21 11.27
C ALA A 21 6.35 -4.65 11.75
N GLU A 22 6.04 -5.65 10.92
CA GLU A 22 6.31 -7.05 11.22
C GLU A 22 7.81 -7.35 11.27
N LEU A 23 8.60 -6.78 10.35
CA LEU A 23 10.07 -6.92 10.36
C LEU A 23 10.70 -6.31 11.62
N LEU A 24 10.17 -5.18 12.10
CA LEU A 24 10.68 -4.52 13.32
C LEU A 24 10.32 -5.27 14.61
N THR A 25 9.18 -5.95 14.64
CA THR A 25 8.63 -6.55 15.88
C THR A 25 8.70 -8.08 15.90
N GLY A 26 8.95 -8.71 14.76
CA GLY A 26 8.90 -10.16 14.56
C GLY A 26 7.49 -10.75 14.69
N ARG A 27 6.44 -9.92 14.60
CA ARG A 27 5.04 -10.35 14.78
C ARG A 27 4.14 -9.63 13.79
N THR A 28 3.13 -10.34 13.28
CA THR A 28 2.08 -9.76 12.44
C THR A 28 1.41 -8.58 13.14
N LEU A 29 1.33 -7.43 12.44
CA LEU A 29 0.82 -6.18 13.00
C LEU A 29 -0.68 -6.25 13.33
N PHE A 30 -1.48 -6.83 12.43
CA PHE A 30 -2.94 -6.95 12.57
C PHE A 30 -3.41 -8.41 12.39
N PRO A 31 -3.18 -9.29 13.38
CA PRO A 31 -3.55 -10.71 13.29
C PRO A 31 -5.05 -10.93 13.56
N GLY A 32 -5.90 -10.37 12.69
CA GLY A 32 -7.35 -10.49 12.81
C GLY A 32 -7.86 -11.89 12.48
N THR A 33 -8.79 -12.39 13.29
CA THR A 33 -9.44 -13.70 13.11
C THR A 33 -10.53 -13.69 12.03
N ASP A 34 -11.12 -12.51 11.78
CA ASP A 34 -12.02 -12.24 10.68
C ASP A 34 -11.90 -10.76 10.24
N HIS A 35 -12.69 -10.36 9.24
CA HIS A 35 -12.65 -9.00 8.68
C HIS A 35 -13.09 -7.90 9.67
N ILE A 36 -13.96 -8.23 10.63
CA ILE A 36 -14.43 -7.29 11.65
C ILE A 36 -13.37 -7.11 12.73
N ASP A 37 -12.79 -8.22 13.18
CA ASP A 37 -11.70 -8.25 14.14
C ASP A 37 -10.46 -7.53 13.58
N GLN A 38 -10.10 -7.79 12.32
CA GLN A 38 -9.02 -7.08 11.63
C GLN A 38 -9.25 -5.56 11.58
N LEU A 39 -10.47 -5.12 11.23
CA LEU A 39 -10.83 -3.70 11.22
C LEU A 39 -10.72 -3.07 12.62
N LYS A 40 -11.15 -3.78 13.67
CA LYS A 40 -10.98 -3.33 15.07
C LYS A 40 -9.51 -3.19 15.45
N LEU A 41 -8.67 -4.17 15.15
CA LEU A 41 -7.23 -4.13 15.42
C LEU A 41 -6.55 -2.95 14.73
N ILE A 42 -6.94 -2.66 13.49
CA ILE A 42 -6.48 -1.48 12.76
C ILE A 42 -6.86 -0.21 13.54
N MET A 43 -8.13 0.00 13.85
CA MET A 43 -8.59 1.21 14.56
C MET A 43 -8.03 1.36 15.97
N LEU A 44 -7.66 0.27 16.64
CA LEU A 44 -6.97 0.31 17.94
C LEU A 44 -5.56 0.93 17.84
N LEU A 45 -4.92 0.87 16.67
CA LEU A 45 -3.63 1.50 16.42
C LEU A 45 -3.79 2.91 15.85
N VAL A 46 -4.51 3.03 14.72
CA VAL A 46 -4.56 4.26 13.90
C VAL A 46 -5.70 5.20 14.28
N GLY A 47 -6.59 4.76 15.18
CA GLY A 47 -7.77 5.50 15.63
C GLY A 47 -9.01 5.26 14.76
N THR A 48 -10.17 5.68 15.28
CA THR A 48 -11.43 5.69 14.51
C THR A 48 -11.39 6.77 13.42
N PRO A 49 -11.93 6.50 12.21
CA PRO A 49 -11.94 7.47 11.13
C PRO A 49 -12.80 8.70 11.49
N GLY A 50 -12.29 9.89 11.13
CA GLY A 50 -13.03 11.14 11.32
C GLY A 50 -14.20 11.31 10.34
N PRO A 51 -15.05 12.34 10.54
CA PRO A 51 -16.22 12.60 9.71
C PRO A 51 -15.91 12.74 8.21
N GLU A 52 -14.79 13.38 7.86
CA GLU A 52 -14.35 13.54 6.46
C GLU A 52 -14.10 12.19 5.78
N LEU A 53 -13.38 11.29 6.46
CA LEU A 53 -13.07 9.97 5.92
C LEU A 53 -14.33 9.09 5.85
N LEU A 54 -15.23 9.19 6.84
CA LEU A 54 -16.51 8.50 6.81
C LEU A 54 -17.39 8.92 5.61
N MET A 55 -17.30 10.17 5.15
CA MET A 55 -18.01 10.61 3.93
C MET A 55 -17.46 9.98 2.65
N LYS A 56 -16.17 9.63 2.62
CA LYS A 56 -15.54 8.97 1.47
C LYS A 56 -15.91 7.48 1.36
N ILE A 57 -16.38 6.86 2.44
CA ILE A 57 -16.78 5.45 2.46
C ILE A 57 -18.12 5.30 1.72
N SER A 58 -18.11 4.63 0.57
CA SER A 58 -19.29 4.43 -0.28
C SER A 58 -20.31 3.45 0.33
N SER A 59 -19.83 2.47 1.10
CA SER A 59 -20.68 1.46 1.73
C SER A 59 -21.44 2.01 2.93
N GLU A 60 -22.77 1.98 2.88
CA GLU A 60 -23.62 2.39 4.00
C GLU A 60 -23.52 1.46 5.21
N SER A 61 -23.49 0.15 4.98
CA SER A 61 -23.32 -0.84 6.06
C SER A 61 -21.99 -0.66 6.79
N ALA A 62 -20.91 -0.36 6.06
CA ALA A 62 -19.61 -0.03 6.62
C ALA A 62 -19.66 1.21 7.52
N ARG A 63 -20.24 2.31 7.02
CA ARG A 63 -20.38 3.57 7.76
C ARG A 63 -21.17 3.36 9.06
N ASN A 64 -22.30 2.66 8.98
CA ASN A 64 -23.13 2.37 10.16
C ASN A 64 -22.39 1.51 11.18
N TYR A 65 -21.64 0.51 10.72
CA TYR A 65 -20.81 -0.32 11.59
C TYR A 65 -19.75 0.52 12.31
N ILE A 66 -18.97 1.32 11.58
CA ILE A 66 -17.92 2.17 12.16
C ILE A 66 -18.50 3.18 13.15
N ASN A 67 -19.63 3.81 12.82
CA ASN A 67 -20.33 4.74 13.71
C ASN A 67 -20.85 4.08 15.00
N SER A 68 -21.09 2.77 15.00
CA SER A 68 -21.52 2.03 16.18
C SER A 68 -20.38 1.71 17.15
N LEU A 69 -19.13 1.84 16.71
CA LEU A 69 -17.96 1.56 17.53
C LEU A 69 -17.64 2.72 18.47
N PRO A 70 -17.09 2.44 19.66
CA PRO A 70 -16.58 3.49 20.53
C PRO A 70 -15.43 4.23 19.84
N HIS A 71 -15.34 5.54 20.06
CA HIS A 71 -14.24 6.35 19.56
C HIS A 71 -12.90 5.85 20.13
N MET A 72 -11.93 5.62 19.25
CA MET A 72 -10.57 5.18 19.61
C MET A 72 -9.58 6.25 19.17
N PRO A 73 -8.80 6.85 20.09
CA PRO A 73 -7.74 7.78 19.70
C PRO A 73 -6.59 7.04 19.00
N LYS A 74 -5.95 7.70 18.03
CA LYS A 74 -4.70 7.22 17.45
C LYS A 74 -3.66 7.00 18.56
N ARG A 75 -3.00 5.85 18.57
CA ARG A 75 -1.90 5.58 19.50
C ARG A 75 -0.63 6.28 19.02
N ASN A 76 0.22 6.65 19.97
CA ASN A 76 1.58 7.08 19.64
C ASN A 76 2.38 5.85 19.19
N PHE A 77 2.91 5.87 17.96
CA PHE A 77 3.63 4.73 17.39
C PHE A 77 4.95 4.46 18.12
N ALA A 78 5.58 5.47 18.74
CA ALA A 78 6.79 5.27 19.55
C ALA A 78 6.54 4.37 20.78
N ASP A 79 5.31 4.39 21.33
CA ASP A 79 4.92 3.53 22.44
C ASP A 79 4.55 2.10 21.99
N VAL A 80 4.32 1.91 20.70
CA VAL A 80 3.98 0.61 20.10
C VAL A 80 5.24 -0.09 19.61
N PHE A 81 6.10 0.62 18.88
CA PHE A 81 7.35 0.13 18.31
C PHE A 81 8.54 0.48 19.21
N ILE A 82 8.50 -0.03 20.45
CA ILE A 82 9.49 0.30 21.48
C ILE A 82 10.89 -0.14 21.05
N GLY A 83 11.84 0.81 21.09
CA GLY A 83 13.24 0.56 20.74
C GLY A 83 13.53 0.61 19.23
N ALA A 84 12.52 0.84 18.38
CA ALA A 84 12.75 1.07 16.96
C ALA A 84 13.42 2.43 16.69
N ASN A 85 14.10 2.54 15.54
CA ASN A 85 14.65 3.80 15.07
C ASN A 85 13.52 4.84 14.94
N PRO A 86 13.63 6.06 15.51
CA PRO A 86 12.61 7.10 15.40
C PRO A 86 12.20 7.42 13.95
N MET A 87 13.13 7.30 13.01
CA MET A 87 12.88 7.51 11.57
C MET A 87 12.05 6.39 10.96
N ALA A 88 12.20 5.16 11.46
CA ALA A 88 11.35 4.02 11.07
C ALA A 88 9.92 4.22 11.59
N VAL A 89 9.78 4.70 12.82
CA VAL A 89 8.48 5.01 13.44
C VAL A 89 7.76 6.12 12.67
N ASP A 90 8.46 7.21 12.35
CA ASP A 90 7.91 8.31 11.54
C ASP A 90 7.46 7.84 10.15
N LEU A 91 8.24 6.98 9.49
CA LEU A 91 7.85 6.40 8.21
C LEU A 91 6.59 5.52 8.33
N LEU A 92 6.51 4.67 9.37
CA LEU A 92 5.30 3.87 9.63
C LEU A 92 4.07 4.74 9.88
N GLU A 93 4.21 5.88 10.58
CA GLU A 93 3.10 6.81 10.79
C GLU A 93 2.57 7.43 9.49
N LYS A 94 3.44 7.60 8.49
CA LYS A 94 3.10 8.11 7.15
C LYS A 94 2.52 7.03 6.24
N MET A 95 2.89 5.76 6.44
CA MET A 95 2.36 4.61 5.70
C MET A 95 1.01 4.11 6.24
N LEU A 96 0.87 4.00 7.56
CA LEU A 96 -0.30 3.42 8.24
C LEU A 96 -1.38 4.48 8.53
N VAL A 97 -1.79 5.19 7.48
CA VAL A 97 -2.85 6.21 7.51
C VAL A 97 -4.13 5.65 6.89
N LEU A 98 -5.28 5.77 7.57
CA LEU A 98 -6.56 5.26 7.04
C LEU A 98 -7.03 5.99 5.77
N ASP A 99 -6.82 7.30 5.72
CA ASP A 99 -7.16 8.13 4.56
C ASP A 99 -6.11 7.93 3.47
N THR A 100 -6.48 7.25 2.38
CA THR A 100 -5.59 6.92 1.26
C THR A 100 -4.99 8.16 0.60
N ASP A 101 -5.71 9.29 0.62
CA ASP A 101 -5.25 10.53 0.01
C ASP A 101 -4.18 11.26 0.85
N LYS A 102 -4.02 10.84 2.13
CA LYS A 102 -3.04 11.41 3.07
C LYS A 102 -1.87 10.46 3.32
N ARG A 103 -1.87 9.30 2.67
CA ARG A 103 -0.81 8.29 2.80
C ARG A 103 0.36 8.68 1.91
N ILE A 104 1.58 8.49 2.42
CA ILE A 104 2.80 8.70 1.64
C ILE A 104 2.80 7.82 0.38
N THR A 105 3.35 8.33 -0.71
CA THR A 105 3.58 7.56 -1.94
C THR A 105 4.89 6.77 -1.88
N ALA A 106 5.12 5.86 -2.83
CA ALA A 106 6.37 5.11 -2.91
C ALA A 106 7.58 6.04 -3.13
N ALA A 107 7.47 6.97 -4.08
CA ALA A 107 8.52 7.94 -4.38
C ALA A 107 8.85 8.84 -3.18
N GLU A 108 7.83 9.35 -2.48
CA GLU A 108 8.04 10.14 -1.26
C GLU A 108 8.66 9.30 -0.13
N ALA A 109 8.33 8.00 -0.06
CA ALA A 109 8.90 7.09 0.92
C ALA A 109 10.37 6.78 0.63
N LEU A 110 10.79 6.64 -0.63
CA LEU A 110 12.21 6.45 -1.01
C LEU A 110 13.06 7.66 -0.60
N ALA A 111 12.54 8.87 -0.81
CA ALA A 111 13.17 10.11 -0.35
C ALA A 111 13.13 10.31 1.19
N HIS A 112 12.53 9.39 1.94
CA HIS A 112 12.45 9.48 3.39
C HIS A 112 13.83 9.30 4.03
N SER A 113 14.11 10.08 5.05
CA SER A 113 15.41 10.08 5.74
C SER A 113 15.80 8.71 6.33
N TYR A 114 14.83 7.81 6.56
CA TYR A 114 15.08 6.43 6.98
C TYR A 114 15.92 5.64 5.96
N PHE A 115 15.82 5.97 4.67
CA PHE A 115 16.57 5.34 3.59
C PHE A 115 17.73 6.21 3.08
N ALA A 116 18.12 7.28 3.77
CA ALA A 116 19.13 8.24 3.29
C ALA A 116 20.50 7.63 2.92
N GLN A 117 20.83 6.44 3.43
CA GLN A 117 22.07 5.74 3.08
C GLN A 117 21.99 4.92 1.79
N TYR A 118 20.77 4.69 1.27
CA TYR A 118 20.49 3.86 0.09
C TYR A 118 19.76 4.63 -1.02
N HIS A 119 19.10 5.73 -0.68
CA HIS A 119 18.36 6.54 -1.63
C HIS A 119 19.30 7.12 -2.68
N ASP A 120 19.02 6.78 -3.94
CA ASP A 120 19.72 7.31 -5.11
C ASP A 120 18.68 7.66 -6.19
N PRO A 121 18.36 8.96 -6.40
CA PRO A 121 17.41 9.37 -7.41
C PRO A 121 17.79 8.96 -8.84
N ASP A 122 19.08 8.75 -9.13
CA ASP A 122 19.55 8.39 -10.46
C ASP A 122 19.39 6.87 -10.73
N ASP A 123 19.26 6.05 -9.66
CA ASP A 123 18.98 4.60 -9.70
C ASP A 123 17.55 4.24 -9.21
N GLU A 124 16.63 5.20 -9.27
CA GLU A 124 15.20 5.01 -8.95
C GLU A 124 14.31 5.28 -10.19
N PRO A 125 14.43 4.46 -11.27
CA PRO A 125 13.78 4.74 -12.54
C PRO A 125 12.24 4.56 -12.48
N GLU A 126 11.54 5.36 -13.28
CA GLU A 126 10.12 5.15 -13.57
C GLU A 126 9.95 4.20 -14.77
N ALA A 127 8.85 3.45 -14.79
CA ALA A 127 8.51 2.60 -15.92
C ALA A 127 7.94 3.41 -17.10
N GLU A 128 8.16 2.92 -18.32
CA GLU A 128 7.47 3.44 -19.49
C GLU A 128 5.94 3.30 -19.35
N PRO A 129 5.14 4.21 -19.94
CA PRO A 129 3.69 4.13 -19.87
C PRO A 129 3.17 2.78 -20.40
N TYR A 130 2.44 2.05 -19.54
CA TYR A 130 1.83 0.77 -19.91
C TYR A 130 0.40 0.96 -20.43
N ASP A 131 0.14 0.52 -21.66
CA ASP A 131 -1.19 0.58 -22.27
C ASP A 131 -2.13 -0.49 -21.66
N GLN A 132 -3.04 -0.04 -20.80
CA GLN A 132 -4.07 -0.86 -20.17
C GLN A 132 -5.44 -0.74 -20.83
N SER A 133 -5.54 -0.17 -22.03
CA SER A 133 -6.82 0.03 -22.74
C SER A 133 -7.58 -1.29 -22.94
N PHE A 134 -6.86 -2.42 -22.99
CA PHE A 134 -7.43 -3.75 -23.13
C PHE A 134 -8.33 -4.18 -21.96
N GLU A 135 -8.14 -3.64 -20.75
CA GLU A 135 -8.96 -3.97 -19.56
C GLU A 135 -10.44 -3.62 -19.76
N SER A 136 -10.73 -2.64 -20.61
CA SER A 136 -12.10 -2.20 -20.92
C SER A 136 -12.73 -2.90 -22.13
N ARG A 137 -11.99 -3.80 -22.79
CA ARG A 137 -12.46 -4.48 -24.00
C ARG A 137 -13.23 -5.74 -23.67
N GLU A 138 -14.40 -5.90 -24.27
CA GLU A 138 -15.12 -7.17 -24.30
C GLU A 138 -14.73 -7.94 -25.56
N LEU A 139 -13.97 -9.02 -25.40
CA LEU A 139 -13.49 -9.88 -26.50
C LEU A 139 -13.90 -11.33 -26.29
N GLU A 140 -14.05 -12.04 -27.39
CA GLU A 140 -14.29 -13.49 -27.39
C GLU A 140 -13.03 -14.26 -26.97
N ILE A 141 -13.21 -15.49 -26.48
CA ILE A 141 -12.10 -16.35 -26.02
C ILE A 141 -11.04 -16.53 -27.11
N GLU A 142 -11.46 -16.73 -28.37
CA GLU A 142 -10.52 -16.92 -29.49
C GLU A 142 -9.71 -15.66 -29.81
N GLU A 143 -10.25 -14.47 -29.54
CA GLU A 143 -9.52 -13.21 -29.72
C GLU A 143 -8.47 -13.02 -28.62
N TRP A 144 -8.82 -13.29 -27.36
CA TRP A 144 -7.86 -13.29 -26.26
C TRP A 144 -6.73 -14.30 -26.49
N LYS A 145 -7.06 -15.49 -26.97
CA LYS A 145 -6.09 -16.53 -27.30
C LYS A 145 -5.15 -16.09 -28.42
N ARG A 146 -5.68 -15.44 -29.48
CA ARG A 146 -4.87 -14.89 -30.56
C ARG A 146 -3.92 -13.80 -30.05
N LEU A 147 -4.41 -12.82 -29.29
CA LEU A 147 -3.59 -11.74 -28.72
C LEU A 147 -2.49 -12.29 -27.81
N THR A 148 -2.83 -13.24 -26.94
CA THR A 148 -1.83 -13.91 -26.08
C THR A 148 -0.76 -14.62 -26.90
N TYR A 149 -1.16 -15.29 -27.99
CA TYR A 149 -0.21 -15.97 -28.87
C TYR A 149 0.71 -14.99 -29.61
N GLU A 150 0.19 -13.81 -29.99
CA GLU A 150 0.98 -12.74 -30.60
C GLU A 150 2.02 -12.16 -29.63
N GLU A 151 1.67 -11.95 -28.35
CA GLU A 151 2.61 -11.54 -27.30
C GLU A 151 3.73 -12.58 -27.10
N VAL A 152 3.40 -13.88 -27.11
CA VAL A 152 4.39 -14.95 -27.00
C VAL A 152 5.36 -14.95 -28.18
N LEU A 153 4.87 -14.72 -29.40
CA LEU A 153 5.70 -14.70 -30.61
C LEU A 153 6.56 -13.43 -30.74
N SER A 154 6.13 -12.32 -30.14
CA SER A 154 6.82 -11.03 -30.19
C SER A 154 7.77 -10.80 -29.02
N PHE A 155 7.78 -11.68 -28.02
CA PHE A 155 8.70 -11.59 -26.89
C PHE A 155 10.17 -11.62 -27.36
N GLU A 156 10.91 -10.56 -27.03
CA GLU A 156 12.35 -10.48 -27.20
C GLU A 156 13.02 -10.65 -25.83
N PRO A 157 13.90 -11.66 -25.64
CA PRO A 157 14.59 -11.84 -24.37
C PRO A 157 15.51 -10.64 -24.11
N PRO A 158 15.61 -10.18 -22.85
CA PRO A 158 16.46 -9.05 -22.52
C PRO A 158 17.94 -9.37 -22.83
N VAL A 159 18.67 -8.37 -23.30
CA VAL A 159 20.13 -8.45 -23.40
C VAL A 159 20.69 -8.42 -21.98
N TYR A 160 21.46 -9.44 -21.62
CA TYR A 160 22.17 -9.42 -20.34
C TYR A 160 23.38 -8.49 -20.44
N GLU A 161 23.16 -7.23 -20.10
CA GLU A 161 24.22 -6.28 -19.78
C GLU A 161 24.43 -6.42 -18.26
N GLY A 162 25.56 -7.00 -17.83
CA GLY A 162 25.84 -7.11 -16.39
C GLY A 162 25.93 -5.71 -15.79
N ASP A 163 25.38 -5.51 -14.58
CA ASP A 163 25.32 -4.21 -13.89
C ASP A 163 26.62 -3.43 -14.08
N GLU A 164 26.55 -2.30 -14.79
CA GLU A 164 27.68 -1.39 -14.92
C GLU A 164 28.01 -0.89 -13.52
N MET A 165 29.17 -1.28 -12.98
CA MET A 165 29.59 -0.84 -11.65
C MET A 165 29.72 0.68 -11.63
N GLU A 166 28.86 1.35 -10.88
CA GLU A 166 29.02 2.76 -10.53
C GLU A 166 30.33 2.96 -9.78
N SER A 167 31.15 3.89 -10.28
CA SER A 167 32.51 4.18 -9.82
C SER A 167 32.59 5.21 -8.70
#